data_AF-A0A377FDT6-F1
#
_entry.id   AF-A0A377FDT6-F1
#
_cell.length_a   1.000
_cell.length_b   1.000
_cell.length_c   1.000
_cell.angle_alpha   90.00
_cell.angle_beta   90.00
_cell.angle_gamma   90.00
#
_symmetry.space_group_name_H-M   'P 1'
#
loop_
_entity.id
_entity.type
_entity.pdbx_description
1 polymer ?
#
loop_
_entity_poly.entity_id
_entity_poly.type
_entity_poly.pdbx_seq_one_letter_code
_entity_poly.pdbx_strand_id
1 'polypeptide(L)'
;MDVADEGRDKNACSLRYGILLNDVQEWSGKGSDIYDSVVKVFGLCDDFGADEFRFDEDGLGAGVRGDARAINELREAEGICQITATPFRGSGSVFHPENEAVPGDNGKPARLNKDFFVNAKAQGWWHLRKLFRNTFRALQGMEYDPDEIISISSTMENKDRLLMELSQPTWSKNATGKILVDKQPDGTKSPNLADSVMIAYAPMEMPIVISDDFMEWI
;
A
#
# COMPACT_ATOMS: atom_id res chain seq x y z
N MET A 1 -4.79 1.98 3.92
CA MET A 1 -5.98 2.83 3.86
C MET A 1 -5.93 3.68 2.60
N ASP A 2 -7.00 3.64 1.80
CA ASP A 2 -7.30 4.64 0.77
C ASP A 2 -8.44 5.52 1.30
N VAL A 3 -8.24 6.83 1.27
CA VAL A 3 -9.08 7.82 1.98
C VAL A 3 -10.05 8.46 1.01
N ALA A 4 -11.33 8.51 1.39
CA ALA A 4 -12.38 9.18 0.64
C ALA A 4 -13.23 10.07 1.56
N ASP A 5 -13.94 11.04 0.96
CA ASP A 5 -14.84 11.95 1.64
C ASP A 5 -16.31 11.47 1.60
N GLU A 6 -17.26 12.38 1.82
CA GLU A 6 -18.70 12.12 1.73
C GLU A 6 -19.21 11.84 0.30
N GLY A 7 -18.32 11.87 -0.69
CA GLY A 7 -18.62 11.69 -2.08
C GLY A 7 -19.09 10.28 -2.46
N ARG A 8 -18.93 9.98 -3.75
CA ARG A 8 -19.35 8.68 -4.31
C ARG A 8 -18.39 7.55 -3.97
N ASP A 9 -17.13 7.89 -3.74
CA ASP A 9 -16.04 6.96 -3.53
C ASP A 9 -16.04 6.52 -2.05
N LYS A 10 -15.61 5.28 -1.79
CA LYS A 10 -15.61 4.70 -0.44
C LYS A 10 -14.23 4.76 0.18
N ASN A 11 -14.14 4.93 1.49
CA ASN A 11 -12.92 4.63 2.20
C ASN A 11 -12.63 3.13 2.10
N ALA A 12 -11.35 2.75 2.09
CA ALA A 12 -10.93 1.36 2.04
C ALA A 12 -9.71 1.10 2.93
N CYS A 13 -9.65 -0.07 3.56
CA CYS A 13 -8.48 -0.53 4.30
C CYS A 13 -8.21 -2.00 3.98
N SER A 14 -6.93 -2.34 3.86
CA SER A 14 -6.44 -3.70 3.66
C SER A 14 -5.65 -4.12 4.89
N LEU A 15 -5.83 -5.37 5.30
CA LEU A 15 -5.16 -5.98 6.43
C LEU A 15 -4.30 -7.13 5.90
N ARG A 16 -3.01 -7.13 6.23
CA ARG A 16 -2.07 -8.16 5.77
C ARG A 16 -1.14 -8.60 6.88
N TYR A 17 -0.68 -9.84 6.77
CA TYR A 17 0.41 -10.38 7.59
C TYR A 17 1.45 -11.03 6.67
N GLY A 18 2.60 -10.37 6.51
CA GLY A 18 3.60 -10.76 5.52
C GLY A 18 3.02 -10.83 4.11
N ILE A 19 3.11 -12.00 3.49
CA ILE A 19 2.59 -12.26 2.14
C ILE A 19 1.07 -12.42 2.09
N LEU A 20 0.42 -12.72 3.22
CA LEU A 20 -1.02 -12.98 3.28
C LEU A 20 -1.80 -11.68 3.38
N LEU A 21 -2.54 -11.33 2.33
CA LEU A 21 -3.64 -10.39 2.43
C LEU A 21 -4.75 -11.12 3.18
N ASN A 22 -5.06 -10.65 4.38
CA ASN A 22 -5.94 -11.31 5.32
C ASN A 22 -7.39 -10.85 5.16
N ASP A 23 -7.60 -9.54 5.03
CA ASP A 23 -8.94 -8.96 4.82
C ASP A 23 -8.88 -7.62 4.07
N VAL A 24 -10.00 -7.22 3.48
CA VAL A 24 -10.20 -5.87 2.93
C VAL A 24 -11.59 -5.35 3.28
N GLN A 25 -11.63 -4.12 3.78
CA GLN A 25 -12.86 -3.46 4.21
C GLN A 25 -13.06 -2.16 3.46
N GLU A 26 -14.32 -1.82 3.22
CA GLU A 26 -14.71 -0.53 2.65
C GLU A 26 -15.93 0.04 3.38
N TRP A 27 -16.02 1.37 3.43
CA TRP A 27 -17.15 2.07 4.04
C TRP A 27 -17.38 3.42 3.36
N SER A 28 -18.62 3.91 3.45
CA SER A 28 -18.94 5.26 2.96
C SER A 28 -18.49 6.30 3.98
N GLY A 29 -17.95 7.43 3.51
CA GLY A 29 -17.70 8.60 4.36
C GLY A 29 -18.93 9.48 4.60
N LYS A 30 -20.10 9.14 4.04
CA LYS A 30 -21.31 9.98 4.15
C LYS A 30 -21.75 10.18 5.60
N GLY A 31 -21.97 11.42 6.00
CA GLY A 31 -22.39 11.80 7.35
C GLY A 31 -21.27 11.69 8.37
N SER A 32 -20.02 11.72 7.93
CA SER A 32 -18.81 11.51 8.72
C SER A 32 -17.67 12.34 8.12
N ASP A 33 -16.54 12.41 8.83
CA ASP A 33 -15.33 13.09 8.35
C ASP A 33 -14.13 12.13 8.23
N ILE A 34 -12.98 12.70 7.89
CA ILE A 34 -11.75 11.93 7.75
C ILE A 34 -11.31 11.38 9.11
N TYR A 35 -11.46 12.16 10.19
CA TYR A 35 -11.08 11.76 11.54
C TYR A 35 -11.80 10.48 11.97
N ASP A 36 -13.13 10.41 11.76
CA ASP A 36 -13.92 9.20 12.03
C ASP A 36 -13.42 7.98 11.24
N SER A 37 -12.98 8.19 9.99
CA SER A 37 -12.39 7.11 9.18
C SER A 37 -11.03 6.66 9.71
N VAL A 38 -10.23 7.57 10.28
CA VAL A 38 -8.98 7.22 10.98
C VAL A 38 -9.30 6.45 12.27
N VAL A 39 -10.25 6.90 13.08
CA VAL A 39 -10.72 6.16 14.27
C VAL A 39 -11.13 4.74 13.91
N LYS A 40 -11.88 4.57 12.81
CA LYS A 40 -12.26 3.25 12.31
C LYS A 40 -11.05 2.38 11.96
N VAL A 41 -10.03 2.94 11.29
CA VAL A 41 -8.80 2.19 10.98
C VAL A 41 -8.03 1.81 12.23
N PHE A 42 -7.98 2.67 13.26
CA PHE A 42 -7.42 2.31 14.57
C PHE A 42 -8.14 1.11 15.18
N GLY A 43 -9.47 1.09 15.16
CA GLY A 43 -10.25 -0.07 15.61
C GLY A 43 -9.93 -1.35 14.82
N LEU A 44 -9.77 -1.25 13.49
CA LEU A 44 -9.33 -2.38 12.67
C LEU A 44 -7.91 -2.84 13.02
N CYS A 45 -7.02 -1.91 13.38
CA CYS A 45 -5.68 -2.29 13.80
C CYS A 45 -5.72 -3.01 15.16
N ASP A 46 -6.53 -2.54 16.11
CA ASP A 46 -6.73 -3.20 17.41
C ASP A 46 -7.32 -4.61 17.25
N ASP A 47 -8.37 -4.75 16.43
CA ASP A 47 -9.05 -6.04 16.19
C ASP A 47 -8.12 -7.09 15.58
N PHE A 48 -7.15 -6.67 14.77
CA PHE A 48 -6.23 -7.55 14.05
C PHE A 48 -4.81 -7.57 14.63
N GLY A 49 -4.56 -6.85 15.72
CA GLY A 49 -3.24 -6.75 16.36
C GLY A 49 -2.17 -6.13 15.48
N ALA A 50 -2.52 -5.08 14.72
CA ALA A 50 -1.58 -4.34 13.89
C ALA A 50 -1.05 -3.10 14.62
N ASP A 51 0.27 -2.92 14.62
CA ASP A 51 0.95 -1.79 15.26
C ASP A 51 1.16 -0.60 14.31
N GLU A 52 0.84 -0.78 13.02
CA GLU A 52 0.93 0.27 12.01
C GLU A 52 -0.15 0.12 10.93
N PHE A 53 -0.49 1.26 10.30
CA PHE A 53 -1.22 1.26 9.04
C PHE A 53 -0.59 2.27 8.08
N ARG A 54 -0.70 1.97 6.78
CA ARG A 54 -0.29 2.86 5.70
C ARG A 54 -1.50 3.55 5.10
N PHE A 55 -1.36 4.80 4.67
CA PHE A 55 -2.47 5.56 4.07
C PHE A 55 -2.04 6.36 2.85
N ASP A 56 -2.96 6.59 1.91
CA ASP A 56 -2.72 7.53 0.81
C ASP A 56 -2.63 8.96 1.37
N GLU A 57 -1.46 9.59 1.27
CA GLU A 57 -1.24 10.96 1.73
C GLU A 57 -1.63 12.00 0.66
N ASP A 58 -1.81 11.58 -0.60
CA ASP A 58 -2.16 12.52 -1.66
C ASP A 58 -3.60 13.05 -1.48
N GLY A 59 -3.77 14.36 -1.67
CA GLY A 59 -5.09 15.00 -1.65
C GLY A 59 -5.75 15.00 -0.27
N LEU A 60 -6.86 14.26 -0.15
CA LEU A 60 -7.69 14.24 1.07
C LEU A 60 -6.96 13.65 2.27
N GLY A 61 -6.07 12.69 2.05
CA GLY A 61 -5.38 11.99 3.13
C GLY A 61 -4.28 12.80 3.84
N ALA A 62 -4.00 14.03 3.40
CA ALA A 62 -2.98 14.89 4.02
C ALA A 62 -3.20 15.15 5.52
N GLY A 63 -4.46 15.08 5.99
CA GLY A 63 -4.84 15.25 7.40
C GLY A 63 -4.64 14.02 8.30
N VAL A 64 -4.57 12.81 7.72
CA VAL A 64 -4.64 11.54 8.45
C VAL A 64 -3.55 11.41 9.51
N ARG A 65 -2.34 11.92 9.26
CA ARG A 65 -1.26 11.90 10.25
C ARG A 65 -1.59 12.73 11.49
N GLY A 66 -2.24 13.88 11.29
CA GLY A 66 -2.67 14.75 12.38
C GLY A 66 -3.75 14.08 13.22
N ASP A 67 -4.73 13.47 12.57
CA ASP A 67 -5.81 12.72 13.21
C ASP A 67 -5.26 11.52 14.00
N ALA A 68 -4.37 10.74 13.39
CA ALA A 68 -3.72 9.60 14.03
C ALA A 68 -2.88 10.03 15.25
N ARG A 69 -2.21 11.18 15.19
CA ARG A 69 -1.48 11.72 16.34
C ARG A 69 -2.45 12.06 17.48
N ALA A 70 -3.56 12.74 17.20
CA ALA A 70 -4.56 13.07 18.22
C ALA A 70 -5.17 11.82 18.87
N ILE A 71 -5.44 10.77 18.09
CA ILE A 71 -5.92 9.48 18.60
C ILE A 71 -4.85 8.80 19.47
N ASN A 72 -3.58 8.81 19.04
CA ASN A 72 -2.48 8.24 19.81
C ASN A 72 -2.21 8.97 21.13
N GLU A 73 -2.42 10.30 21.19
CA GLU A 73 -2.34 11.07 22.45
C GLU A 73 -3.40 10.59 23.45
N LEU A 74 -4.61 10.24 23.00
CA LEU A 74 -5.66 9.65 23.83
C LEU A 74 -5.28 8.23 24.30
N ARG A 75 -4.76 7.40 23.39
CA ARG A 75 -4.30 6.04 23.71
C ARG A 75 -3.19 6.03 24.75
N GLU A 76 -2.23 6.94 24.62
CA GLU A 76 -1.13 7.10 25.57
C GLU A 76 -1.65 7.45 26.98
N ALA A 77 -2.62 8.36 27.08
CA ALA A 77 -3.25 8.71 28.36
C ALA A 77 -3.99 7.52 29.02
N GLU A 78 -4.44 6.56 28.22
CA GLU A 78 -5.09 5.31 28.67
C GLU A 78 -4.11 4.14 28.86
N GLY A 79 -2.82 4.33 28.59
CA GLY A 79 -1.81 3.27 28.67
C GLY A 79 -1.95 2.20 27.58
N ILE A 80 -2.58 2.55 26.46
CA ILE A 80 -2.77 1.67 25.30
C ILE A 80 -1.63 1.92 24.30
N CYS A 81 -1.13 0.86 23.67
CA CYS A 81 -0.08 0.95 22.64
C CYS A 81 -0.48 1.87 21.49
N GLN A 82 0.45 2.71 21.04
CA GLN A 82 0.26 3.60 19.90
C GLN A 82 0.29 2.83 18.58
N ILE A 83 -0.43 3.33 17.58
CA ILE A 83 -0.47 2.77 16.22
C ILE A 83 0.19 3.75 15.26
N THR A 84 1.19 3.29 14.52
CA THR A 84 1.96 4.13 13.60
C THR A 84 1.19 4.38 12.30
N ALA A 85 0.93 5.65 11.98
CA ALA A 85 0.34 6.04 10.70
C ALA A 85 1.45 6.42 9.69
N THR A 86 1.73 5.52 8.74
CA THR A 86 2.79 5.69 7.75
C THR A 86 2.23 6.23 6.43
N PRO A 87 2.66 7.41 5.96
CA PRO A 87 2.17 7.97 4.70
C PRO A 87 2.63 7.13 3.51
N PHE A 88 1.82 7.11 2.47
CA PHE A 88 2.24 6.74 1.13
C PHE A 88 1.86 7.88 0.18
N ARG A 89 2.86 8.57 -0.35
CA ARG A 89 2.66 9.66 -1.32
C ARG A 89 2.84 9.12 -2.72
N GLY A 90 1.75 8.71 -3.36
CA GLY A 90 1.77 8.09 -4.69
C GLY A 90 2.35 8.99 -5.79
N SER A 91 2.15 10.29 -5.68
CA SER A 91 2.70 11.34 -6.55
C SER A 91 4.19 11.60 -6.35
N GLY A 92 4.77 11.11 -5.25
CA GLY A 92 6.15 11.32 -4.87
C GLY A 92 7.17 10.51 -5.66
N SER A 93 8.44 10.72 -5.33
CA SER A 93 9.57 9.95 -5.86
C SER A 93 9.44 8.46 -5.57
N VAL A 94 10.00 7.64 -6.45
CA VAL A 94 10.12 6.20 -6.22
C VAL A 94 10.95 5.90 -4.98
N PHE A 95 10.66 4.78 -4.32
CA PHE A 95 11.49 4.22 -3.25
C PHE A 95 12.73 3.54 -3.85
N HIS A 96 13.84 3.58 -3.12
CA HIS A 96 15.11 2.95 -3.50
C HIS A 96 15.51 3.28 -4.95
N PRO A 97 15.69 4.57 -5.30
CA PRO A 97 15.80 5.03 -6.69
C PRO A 97 16.97 4.40 -7.46
N GLU A 98 18.03 4.01 -6.76
CA GLU A 98 19.24 3.40 -7.32
C GLU A 98 19.17 1.87 -7.40
N ASN A 99 18.12 1.22 -6.88
CA ASN A 99 17.94 -0.21 -7.01
C ASN A 99 17.42 -0.58 -8.41
N GLU A 100 17.75 -1.78 -8.86
CA GLU A 100 17.32 -2.30 -10.16
C GLU A 100 15.81 -2.59 -10.16
N ALA A 101 15.07 -1.93 -11.06
CA ALA A 101 13.67 -2.25 -11.36
C ALA A 101 13.57 -3.46 -12.30
N VAL A 102 14.51 -3.54 -13.25
CA VAL A 102 14.66 -4.63 -14.22
C VAL A 102 16.14 -4.94 -14.32
N PRO A 103 16.56 -6.19 -14.05
CA PRO A 103 17.95 -6.62 -14.21
C PRO A 103 18.46 -6.40 -15.65
N GLY A 104 19.76 -6.14 -15.77
CA GLY A 104 20.42 -6.09 -17.08
C GLY A 104 20.39 -7.45 -17.76
N ASP A 105 20.30 -7.45 -19.10
CA ASP A 105 20.34 -8.68 -19.89
C ASP A 105 20.98 -8.40 -21.26
N ASN A 106 21.66 -9.40 -21.82
CA ASN A 106 22.25 -9.37 -23.17
C ASN A 106 23.11 -8.12 -23.45
N GLY A 107 23.96 -7.76 -22.48
CA GLY A 107 24.87 -6.60 -22.58
C GLY A 107 24.20 -5.23 -22.38
N LYS A 108 22.90 -5.20 -22.04
CA LYS A 108 22.21 -3.97 -21.64
C LYS A 108 22.32 -3.76 -20.13
N PRO A 109 22.59 -2.53 -19.65
CA PRO A 109 22.61 -2.25 -18.23
C PRO A 109 21.22 -2.45 -17.62
N ALA A 110 21.19 -2.74 -16.33
CA ALA A 110 19.95 -2.75 -15.56
C ALA A 110 19.25 -1.39 -15.62
N ARG A 111 17.91 -1.39 -15.53
CA ARG A 111 17.13 -0.16 -15.40
C ARG A 111 16.85 0.08 -13.94
N LEU A 112 17.23 1.25 -13.43
CA LEU A 112 17.00 1.64 -12.04
C LEU A 112 15.56 2.08 -11.83
N ASN A 113 15.06 2.01 -10.58
CA ASN A 113 13.70 2.45 -10.22
C ASN A 113 13.39 3.86 -10.71
N LYS A 114 14.32 4.80 -10.50
CA LYS A 114 14.16 6.21 -10.92
C LYS A 114 14.02 6.38 -12.43
N ASP A 115 14.59 5.48 -13.22
CA ASP A 115 14.60 5.51 -14.69
C ASP A 115 13.49 4.64 -15.30
N PHE A 116 12.83 3.83 -14.47
CA PHE A 116 11.81 2.89 -14.89
C PHE A 116 10.39 3.39 -14.58
N PHE A 117 10.16 4.03 -13.43
CA PHE A 117 8.82 4.48 -13.01
C PHE A 117 8.71 6.01 -12.96
N VAL A 118 7.52 6.54 -13.26
CA VAL A 118 7.27 7.99 -13.17
C VAL A 118 7.14 8.49 -11.73
N ASN A 119 6.63 7.66 -10.81
CA ASN A 119 6.38 8.00 -9.40
C ASN A 119 6.22 6.74 -8.53
N ALA A 120 6.09 6.93 -7.22
CA ALA A 120 5.87 5.87 -6.23
C ALA A 120 4.64 5.01 -6.54
N LYS A 121 3.53 5.61 -7.01
CA LYS A 121 2.33 4.87 -7.40
C LYS A 121 2.59 3.88 -8.52
N ALA A 122 3.28 4.30 -9.58
CA ALA A 122 3.63 3.42 -10.70
C ALA A 122 4.54 2.28 -10.24
N GLN A 123 5.48 2.57 -9.33
CA GLN A 123 6.33 1.55 -8.72
C GLN A 123 5.52 0.55 -7.86
N GLY A 124 4.62 1.04 -7.01
CA GLY A 124 3.78 0.22 -6.12
C GLY A 124 2.88 -0.75 -6.91
N TRP A 125 2.16 -0.24 -7.91
CA TRP A 125 1.35 -1.08 -8.80
C TRP A 125 2.16 -2.11 -9.56
N TRP A 126 3.35 -1.74 -10.04
CA TRP A 126 4.23 -2.69 -10.71
C TRP A 126 4.79 -3.75 -9.76
N HIS A 127 5.11 -3.38 -8.53
CA HIS A 127 5.53 -4.32 -7.50
C HIS A 127 4.40 -5.31 -7.18
N LEU A 128 3.18 -4.84 -6.95
CA LEU A 128 2.02 -5.71 -6.74
C LEU A 128 1.81 -6.69 -7.91
N ARG A 129 1.97 -6.21 -9.16
CA ARG A 129 1.96 -7.08 -10.35
C ARG A 129 3.06 -8.15 -10.29
N LYS A 130 4.27 -7.81 -9.85
CA LYS A 130 5.37 -8.79 -9.70
C LYS A 130 5.01 -9.85 -8.66
N LEU A 131 4.45 -9.48 -7.51
CA LEU A 131 4.04 -10.42 -6.47
C LEU A 131 3.02 -11.44 -7.01
N PHE A 132 1.99 -11.00 -7.73
CA PHE A 132 1.02 -11.92 -8.35
C PHE A 132 1.66 -12.85 -9.38
N ARG A 133 2.54 -12.32 -10.24
CA ARG A 133 3.28 -13.13 -11.22
C ARG A 133 4.16 -14.18 -10.53
N ASN A 134 4.86 -13.78 -9.47
CA ASN A 134 5.74 -14.68 -8.72
C ASN A 134 4.92 -15.77 -8.00
N THR A 135 3.77 -15.42 -7.45
CA THR A 135 2.82 -16.38 -6.87
C THR A 135 2.35 -17.38 -7.91
N PHE A 136 1.99 -16.92 -9.12
CA PHE A 136 1.63 -17.83 -10.21
C PHE A 136 2.80 -18.76 -10.58
N ARG A 137 4.03 -18.23 -10.68
CA ARG A 137 5.24 -19.05 -10.94
C ARG A 137 5.47 -20.10 -9.86
N ALA A 138 5.30 -19.74 -8.58
CA ALA A 138 5.39 -20.66 -7.46
C ALA A 138 4.39 -21.82 -7.59
N LEU A 139 3.14 -21.51 -7.95
CA LEU A 139 2.10 -22.52 -8.21
C LEU A 139 2.42 -23.43 -9.41
N GLN A 140 3.27 -22.99 -10.34
CA GLN A 140 3.77 -23.80 -11.45
C GLN A 140 5.05 -24.59 -11.11
N GLY A 141 5.52 -24.55 -9.86
CA GLY A 141 6.75 -25.23 -9.43
C GLY A 141 8.03 -24.58 -9.95
N MET A 142 7.97 -23.33 -10.41
CA MET A 142 9.15 -22.57 -10.80
C MET A 142 9.84 -21.98 -9.57
N GLU A 143 11.12 -21.65 -9.69
CA GLU A 143 11.86 -20.91 -8.65
C GLU A 143 11.22 -19.54 -8.39
N TYR A 144 11.07 -19.24 -7.09
CA TYR A 144 10.51 -18.01 -6.57
C TYR A 144 11.14 -17.69 -5.19
N ASP A 145 11.11 -16.42 -4.83
CA ASP A 145 11.47 -15.94 -3.49
C ASP A 145 10.20 -15.93 -2.62
N PRO A 146 10.17 -16.62 -1.47
CA PRO A 146 9.01 -16.68 -0.59
C PRO A 146 8.62 -15.33 0.03
N ASP A 147 9.51 -14.33 0.02
CA ASP A 147 9.21 -12.98 0.50
C ASP A 147 8.64 -12.07 -0.62
N GLU A 148 8.76 -12.49 -1.89
CA GLU A 148 8.30 -11.75 -3.07
C GLU A 148 7.06 -12.39 -3.73
N ILE A 149 6.12 -12.86 -2.90
CA ILE A 149 4.81 -13.39 -3.32
C ILE A 149 3.66 -12.74 -2.53
N ILE A 150 2.43 -13.00 -2.98
CA ILE A 150 1.21 -12.54 -2.32
C ILE A 150 0.18 -13.68 -2.30
N SER A 151 -0.49 -13.88 -1.17
CA SER A 151 -1.62 -14.78 -1.05
C SER A 151 -2.86 -13.99 -0.65
N ILE A 152 -4.01 -14.28 -1.27
CA ILE A 152 -5.29 -13.67 -0.90
C ILE A 152 -6.08 -14.70 -0.10
N SER A 153 -6.40 -14.36 1.15
CA SER A 153 -7.30 -15.16 1.99
C SER A 153 -8.62 -15.45 1.27
N SER A 154 -9.05 -16.71 1.27
CA SER A 154 -10.27 -17.13 0.59
C SER A 154 -11.55 -16.69 1.30
N THR A 155 -11.46 -16.26 2.57
CA THR A 155 -12.59 -16.00 3.47
C THR A 155 -13.02 -14.54 3.52
N MET A 156 -12.35 -13.63 2.79
CA MET A 156 -12.73 -12.21 2.80
C MET A 156 -14.11 -12.01 2.18
N GLU A 157 -14.93 -11.19 2.82
CA GLU A 157 -16.26 -10.82 2.32
C GLU A 157 -16.16 -10.08 0.97
N ASN A 158 -15.25 -9.10 0.88
CA ASN A 158 -15.09 -8.25 -0.30
C ASN A 158 -14.16 -8.82 -1.38
N LYS A 159 -13.85 -10.12 -1.34
CA LYS A 159 -12.86 -10.75 -2.25
C LYS A 159 -13.19 -10.54 -3.73
N ASP A 160 -14.40 -10.87 -4.16
CA ASP A 160 -14.75 -10.81 -5.58
C ASP A 160 -14.69 -9.38 -6.11
N ARG A 161 -15.08 -8.42 -5.27
CA ARG A 161 -14.96 -6.99 -5.58
C ARG A 161 -13.50 -6.56 -5.69
N LEU A 162 -12.66 -6.96 -4.72
CA LEU A 162 -11.24 -6.70 -4.78
C LEU A 162 -10.61 -7.26 -6.06
N LEU A 163 -10.96 -8.49 -6.46
CA LEU A 163 -10.43 -9.11 -7.68
C LEU A 163 -10.84 -8.33 -8.95
N MET A 164 -12.07 -7.82 -9.00
CA MET A 164 -12.50 -6.93 -10.10
C MET A 164 -11.65 -5.65 -10.12
N GLU A 165 -11.49 -4.98 -8.97
CA GLU A 165 -10.71 -3.75 -8.86
C GLU A 165 -9.22 -3.98 -9.19
N LEU A 166 -8.61 -5.09 -8.77
CA LEU A 166 -7.22 -5.46 -9.08
C LEU A 166 -6.99 -5.73 -10.57
N SER A 167 -8.05 -6.06 -11.33
CA SER A 167 -7.96 -6.32 -12.77
C SER A 167 -8.05 -5.06 -13.63
N GLN A 168 -8.41 -3.92 -13.04
CA GLN A 168 -8.67 -2.66 -13.72
C GLN A 168 -7.42 -1.88 -14.18
N PRO A 169 -6.33 -1.79 -13.39
CA PRO A 169 -5.22 -0.91 -13.73
C PRO A 169 -4.52 -1.30 -15.03
N THR A 170 -4.25 -0.30 -15.85
CA THR A 170 -3.46 -0.42 -17.08
C THR A 170 -2.16 0.36 -16.96
N TRP A 171 -1.23 0.13 -17.89
CA TRP A 171 0.04 0.86 -17.90
C TRP A 171 0.41 1.29 -19.31
N SER A 172 1.15 2.39 -19.37
CA SER A 172 1.71 2.95 -20.59
C SER A 172 3.12 3.48 -20.33
N LYS A 173 3.80 3.96 -21.37
CA LYS A 173 5.05 4.71 -21.24
C LYS A 173 4.76 6.19 -21.49
N ASN A 174 5.30 7.05 -20.63
CA ASN A 174 5.28 8.49 -20.88
C ASN A 174 6.28 8.87 -22.01
N ALA A 175 6.36 10.17 -22.33
CA ALA A 175 7.26 10.69 -23.36
C ALA A 175 8.75 10.37 -23.13
N THR A 176 9.17 10.15 -21.87
CA THR A 176 10.55 9.78 -21.51
C THR A 176 10.76 8.27 -21.36
N GLY A 177 9.77 7.44 -21.70
CA GLY A 177 9.86 5.98 -21.66
C GLY A 177 9.71 5.34 -20.27
N LYS A 178 9.31 6.12 -19.26
CA LYS A 178 9.02 5.65 -17.91
C LYS A 178 7.59 5.09 -17.84
N ILE A 179 7.42 4.04 -17.03
CA ILE A 179 6.14 3.39 -16.77
C ILE A 179 5.24 4.35 -16.00
N LEU A 180 4.06 4.57 -16.56
CA LEU A 180 2.92 5.25 -15.96
C LEU A 180 1.80 4.21 -15.76
N VAL A 181 1.12 4.29 -14.63
CA VAL A 181 -0.03 3.43 -14.32
C VAL A 181 -1.30 4.26 -14.29
N ASP A 182 -2.27 3.86 -15.08
CA ASP A 182 -3.64 4.36 -15.04
C ASP A 182 -4.52 3.35 -14.29
N LYS A 183 -4.86 3.70 -13.05
CA LYS A 183 -5.68 2.87 -12.17
C LYS A 183 -7.16 2.96 -12.50
N GLN A 184 -7.60 4.00 -13.20
CA GLN A 184 -9.01 4.27 -13.49
C GLN A 184 -9.18 4.65 -14.96
N PRO A 185 -9.03 3.67 -15.87
CA PRO A 185 -9.31 3.89 -17.29
C PRO A 185 -10.74 4.39 -17.52
N ASP A 186 -10.97 5.02 -18.68
CA ASP A 186 -12.27 5.59 -19.04
C ASP A 186 -13.43 4.59 -18.83
N GLY A 187 -14.48 5.06 -18.15
CA GLY A 187 -15.67 4.26 -17.85
C GLY A 187 -15.59 3.42 -16.57
N THR A 188 -14.48 3.50 -15.82
CA THR A 188 -14.32 2.75 -14.57
C THR A 188 -14.45 3.62 -13.32
N LYS A 189 -14.74 2.98 -12.17
CA LYS A 189 -14.81 3.65 -10.86
C LYS A 189 -13.45 3.63 -10.17
N SER A 190 -13.26 4.48 -9.16
CA SER A 190 -12.01 4.44 -8.39
C SER A 190 -11.89 3.08 -7.68
N PRO A 191 -10.74 2.38 -7.82
CA PRO A 191 -10.54 1.02 -7.30
C PRO A 191 -9.99 1.04 -5.86
N ASN A 192 -10.75 1.60 -4.93
CA ASN A 192 -10.22 1.96 -3.60
C ASN A 192 -9.77 0.75 -2.76
N LEU A 193 -10.41 -0.42 -2.90
CA LEU A 193 -9.93 -1.64 -2.25
C LEU A 193 -8.57 -2.03 -2.83
N ALA A 194 -8.43 -2.00 -4.15
CA ALA A 194 -7.18 -2.37 -4.81
C ALA A 194 -6.05 -1.36 -4.57
N ASP A 195 -6.35 -0.06 -4.50
CA ASP A 195 -5.37 0.95 -4.06
C ASP A 195 -4.94 0.73 -2.61
N SER A 196 -5.88 0.41 -1.71
CA SER A 196 -5.51 0.10 -0.32
C SER A 196 -4.56 -1.11 -0.24
N VAL A 197 -4.73 -2.12 -1.09
CA VAL A 197 -3.81 -3.27 -1.20
C VAL A 197 -2.48 -2.84 -1.82
N MET A 198 -2.50 -2.05 -2.89
CA MET A 198 -1.28 -1.51 -3.50
C MET A 198 -0.46 -0.71 -2.48
N ILE A 199 -1.09 0.14 -1.67
CA ILE A 199 -0.44 0.90 -0.60
C ILE A 199 0.16 -0.04 0.43
N ALA A 200 -0.56 -1.07 0.88
CA ALA A 200 -0.07 -2.01 1.88
C ALA A 200 1.19 -2.76 1.41
N TYR A 201 1.23 -3.16 0.13
CA TYR A 201 2.34 -3.91 -0.47
C TYR A 201 3.39 -3.02 -1.16
N ALA A 202 3.19 -1.71 -1.27
CA ALA A 202 4.13 -0.85 -1.97
C ALA A 202 5.52 -0.88 -1.30
N PRO A 203 6.62 -0.76 -2.06
CA PRO A 203 7.93 -0.58 -1.47
C PRO A 203 7.94 0.57 -0.45
N MET A 204 8.80 0.48 0.55
CA MET A 204 8.99 1.53 1.55
C MET A 204 10.45 1.61 1.97
N GLU A 205 10.85 2.77 2.47
CA GLU A 205 12.03 2.87 3.31
C GLU A 205 11.65 2.37 4.70
N MET A 206 12.31 1.31 5.16
CA MET A 206 12.18 0.94 6.57
C MET A 206 12.99 1.94 7.37
N PRO A 207 12.40 2.62 8.37
CA PRO A 207 13.19 3.38 9.31
C PRO A 207 14.21 2.42 9.94
N ILE A 208 15.48 2.83 9.99
CA ILE A 208 16.49 2.08 10.74
C ILE A 208 16.07 2.17 12.20
N VAL A 209 15.48 1.10 12.72
CA VAL A 209 15.26 0.94 14.15
C VAL A 209 16.60 0.58 14.75
N ILE A 210 17.32 1.59 15.26
CA ILE A 210 18.44 1.35 16.15
C ILE A 210 17.82 1.04 17.51
N SER A 211 17.94 -0.21 17.97
CA SER A 211 17.50 -0.54 19.33
C SER A 211 18.37 0.21 20.35
N ASP A 212 17.77 0.61 21.47
CA ASP A 212 18.51 1.22 22.57
C ASP A 212 19.65 0.30 23.05
N ASP A 213 19.43 -1.02 23.00
CA ASP A 213 20.45 -2.05 23.27
C ASP A 213 21.70 -1.92 22.37
N PHE A 214 21.54 -1.48 21.11
CA PHE A 214 22.66 -1.26 20.19
C PHE A 214 23.43 0.03 20.53
N MET A 215 22.75 1.03 21.08
CA MET A 215 23.35 2.30 21.52
C MET A 215 24.13 2.17 22.84
N GLU A 216 23.82 1.18 23.68
CA GLU A 216 24.60 0.90 24.90
C GLU A 216 25.96 0.24 24.62
N TRP A 217 26.20 -0.23 23.39
CA TRP A 217 27.43 -0.91 22.97
C TRP A 217 28.45 -0.02 22.23
N ILE A 218 28.15 1.28 22.06
CA ILE A 218 29.01 2.30 21.44
C ILE A 218 29.36 3.41 22.43
#